data_AF-A0A6I4XMR3-F1
#
_entry.id   AF-A0A6I4XMR3-F1
#
_cell.length_a   1.000
_cell.length_b   1.000
_cell.length_c   1.000
_cell.angle_alpha   90.00
_cell.angle_beta   90.00
_cell.angle_gamma   90.00
#
_symmetry.space_group_name_H-M   'P 1'
#
loop_
_entity.id
_entity.type
_entity.pdbx_description
1 polymer ?
#
loop_
_entity_poly.entity_id
_entity_poly.type
_entity_poly.pdbx_seq_one_letter_code
_entity_poly.pdbx_strand_id
1 'polypeptide(L)'
;MAEERQCYGGQWKVPITPYNRRLCWSPSWIECDCGELAKQVYVKKGDFFYPNGHYLCKTCHREYQKIDGREYFILVKPNEE
;
A
#
# COMPACT_ATOMS: atom_id res chain seq x y z
N MET A 1 1.17 7.06 14.13
CA MET A 1 -0.18 6.52 14.36
C MET A 1 -0.50 5.49 13.28
N ALA A 2 -1.38 4.53 13.58
CA ALA A 2 -1.89 3.57 12.61
C ALA A 2 -3.19 4.14 12.02
N GLU A 3 -3.18 4.57 10.77
CA GLU A 3 -4.31 5.27 10.14
C GLU A 3 -4.99 4.37 9.11
N GLU A 4 -6.32 4.43 9.09
CA GLU A 4 -7.17 3.81 8.08
C GLU A 4 -7.03 4.64 6.79
N ARG A 5 -6.26 4.13 5.83
CA ARG A 5 -5.97 4.81 4.56
C ARG A 5 -6.86 4.26 3.46
N GLN A 6 -7.30 5.12 2.55
CA GLN A 6 -8.05 4.67 1.38
C GLN A 6 -7.17 3.74 0.54
N CYS A 7 -7.66 2.53 0.32
CA CYS A 7 -6.97 1.48 -0.42
C CYS A 7 -7.52 1.37 -1.84
N TYR A 8 -6.66 1.01 -2.80
CA TYR A 8 -7.04 0.83 -4.20
C TYR A 8 -6.46 -0.45 -4.80
N GLY A 9 -7.29 -1.17 -5.55
CA GLY A 9 -6.96 -2.44 -6.19
C GLY A 9 -6.66 -2.31 -7.68
N GLY A 10 -5.75 -3.15 -8.16
CA GLY A 10 -5.49 -3.37 -9.58
C GLY A 10 -4.77 -2.22 -10.28
N GLN A 11 -4.63 -2.36 -11.61
CA GLN A 11 -4.01 -1.36 -12.48
C GLN A 11 -4.85 -0.08 -12.59
N TRP A 12 -6.17 -0.22 -12.49
CA TRP A 12 -7.14 0.87 -12.64
C TRP A 12 -7.39 1.69 -11.37
N LYS A 13 -6.65 1.41 -10.28
CA LYS A 13 -6.79 2.13 -9.01
C LYS A 13 -8.25 2.14 -8.52
N VAL A 14 -8.92 0.99 -8.56
CA VAL A 14 -10.33 0.89 -8.13
C VAL A 14 -10.38 1.01 -6.61
N PRO A 15 -11.19 1.91 -6.03
CA PRO A 15 -11.28 2.05 -4.58
C PRO A 15 -11.79 0.75 -3.96
N ILE A 16 -11.08 0.29 -2.93
CA ILE A 16 -11.48 -0.86 -2.13
C ILE A 16 -12.49 -0.37 -1.11
N THR A 17 -13.71 -0.89 -1.22
CA THR A 17 -14.83 -0.69 -0.31
C THR A 17 -15.08 -1.97 0.48
N PRO A 18 -15.86 -1.93 1.58
CA PRO A 18 -16.20 -3.14 2.34
C PRO A 18 -16.83 -4.25 1.48
N TYR A 19 -17.54 -3.89 0.41
CA TYR A 19 -18.23 -4.83 -0.48
C TYR A 19 -17.29 -5.57 -1.44
N ASN A 20 -16.28 -4.90 -1.99
CA ASN A 20 -15.32 -5.52 -2.94
C ASN A 20 -14.03 -5.99 -2.25
N ARG A 21 -13.87 -5.71 -0.94
CA ARG A 21 -12.68 -6.03 -0.15
C ARG A 21 -12.23 -7.48 -0.31
N ARG A 22 -13.17 -8.44 -0.25
CA ARG A 22 -12.83 -9.87 -0.34
C ARG A 22 -12.15 -10.25 -1.66
N LEU A 23 -12.43 -9.53 -2.74
CA LEU A 23 -11.92 -9.81 -4.09
C LEU A 23 -10.71 -8.94 -4.44
N CYS A 24 -10.67 -7.69 -3.96
CA CYS A 24 -9.64 -6.72 -4.31
C CYS A 24 -8.47 -6.67 -3.32
N TRP A 25 -8.51 -7.46 -2.24
CA TRP A 25 -7.41 -7.57 -1.29
C TRP A 25 -6.35 -8.57 -1.77
N SER A 26 -5.05 -8.29 -1.72
CA SER A 26 -4.37 -7.12 -1.14
C SER A 26 -4.35 -5.89 -2.05
N PRO A 27 -4.40 -4.66 -1.50
CA PRO A 27 -4.37 -3.44 -2.31
C PRO A 27 -3.06 -3.31 -3.08
N SER A 28 -3.16 -2.84 -4.33
CA SER A 28 -1.99 -2.50 -5.15
C SER A 28 -1.50 -1.07 -4.88
N TRP A 29 -2.39 -0.21 -4.38
CA TRP A 29 -2.09 1.17 -4.05
C TRP A 29 -2.79 1.59 -2.75
N ILE A 30 -2.18 2.55 -2.04
CA ILE A 30 -2.78 3.19 -0.87
C ILE A 30 -2.63 4.70 -0.98
N GLU A 31 -3.54 5.42 -0.33
CA GLU A 31 -3.44 6.87 -0.19
C GLU A 31 -2.21 7.26 0.66
N CYS A 32 -1.40 8.16 0.12
CA CYS A 32 -0.29 8.77 0.82
C CYS A 32 -0.73 10.15 1.34
N ASP A 33 -0.18 10.55 2.48
CA ASP A 33 -0.46 11.84 3.11
C ASP A 33 -0.02 13.06 2.26
N CYS A 34 0.81 12.87 1.23
CA CYS A 34 1.11 13.90 0.24
C CYS A 34 0.02 14.08 -0.84
N GLY A 35 -1.11 13.36 -0.75
CA GLY A 35 -2.22 13.39 -1.71
C GLY A 35 -2.06 12.47 -2.93
N GLU A 36 -0.88 11.86 -3.10
CA GLU A 36 -0.60 10.90 -4.18
C GLU A 36 -0.82 9.44 -3.72
N LEU A 37 -0.69 8.49 -4.63
CA LEU A 37 -0.84 7.06 -4.32
C LEU A 37 0.51 6.38 -4.13
N ALA A 38 0.71 5.72 -2.99
CA ALA A 38 1.84 4.84 -2.75
C ALA A 38 1.58 3.47 -3.39
N LYS A 39 2.57 2.96 -4.14
CA LYS A 39 2.47 1.69 -4.87
C LYS A 39 3.01 0.54 -4.03
N GLN A 40 2.35 -0.62 -4.08
CA GLN A 40 2.87 -1.85 -3.50
C GLN A 40 4.25 -2.21 -4.08
N VAL A 41 5.20 -2.49 -3.20
CA VAL A 41 6.53 -2.97 -3.52
C VAL A 41 6.49 -4.48 -3.64
N TYR A 42 7.01 -4.97 -4.76
CA TYR A 42 7.16 -6.40 -5.03
C TYR A 42 8.61 -6.79 -4.86
N VAL A 43 8.85 -7.80 -4.04
CA VAL A 43 10.19 -8.38 -3.86
C VAL A 43 10.33 -9.58 -4.79
N LYS A 44 11.47 -9.66 -5.48
CA LYS A 44 11.80 -10.80 -6.32
C LYS A 44 12.37 -11.91 -5.43
N LYS A 45 11.70 -13.06 -5.40
CA LYS A 45 12.19 -14.27 -4.72
C LYS A 45 12.26 -15.40 -5.74
N GLY A 46 13.48 -15.77 -6.13
CA GLY A 46 13.69 -16.64 -7.29
C GLY A 46 13.26 -15.93 -8.58
N ASP A 47 12.41 -16.56 -9.37
CA ASP A 47 11.89 -16.00 -10.63
C ASP A 47 10.57 -15.22 -10.45
N PHE A 48 9.97 -15.27 -9.26
CA PHE A 48 8.64 -14.70 -9.00
C PHE A 48 8.70 -13.42 -8.17
N PHE A 49 7.77 -12.50 -8.46
CA PHE A 49 7.56 -11.28 -7.71
C PHE A 49 6.44 -11.48 -6.71
N TYR A 50 6.73 -11.25 -5.43
CA TYR A 50 5.75 -11.37 -4.35
C TYR A 50 5.50 -10.02 -3.70
N PRO A 51 4.23 -9.70 -3.36
CA PRO A 51 3.93 -8.52 -2.58
C PRO A 51 4.53 -8.67 -1.18
N ASN A 52 5.35 -7.70 -0.74
CA ASN A 52 5.98 -7.75 0.58
C ASN A 52 5.17 -7.03 1.67
N GLY A 53 4.00 -6.48 1.33
CA GLY A 53 3.22 -5.63 2.24
C GLY A 53 3.78 -4.22 2.45
N HIS A 54 4.86 -3.86 1.75
CA HIS A 54 5.40 -2.50 1.72
C HIS A 54 4.79 -1.69 0.57
N TYR A 55 4.60 -0.40 0.79
CA TYR A 55 4.04 0.55 -0.16
C TYR A 55 4.91 1.79 -0.18
N LEU A 56 5.39 2.15 -1.37
CA LEU A 56 6.30 3.27 -1.56
C LEU A 56 5.61 4.37 -2.36
N CYS A 57 5.60 5.59 -1.82
CA CYS A 57 5.21 6.77 -2.57
C CYS A 57 6.39 7.27 -3.40
N LYS A 58 6.22 7.42 -4.72
CA LYS A 58 7.28 7.97 -5.58
C LYS A 58 7.45 9.49 -5.46
N THR A 59 6.47 10.19 -4.91
CA THR A 59 6.48 11.66 -4.84
C THR A 59 7.17 12.16 -3.57
N CYS A 60 6.82 11.60 -2.42
CA CYS A 60 7.41 11.98 -1.14
C CYS A 60 8.31 10.90 -0.54
N HIS A 61 8.63 9.84 -1.30
CA HIS A 61 9.54 8.76 -0.93
C HIS A 61 9.19 8.04 0.40
N ARG A 62 8.01 8.29 0.95
CA ARG A 62 7.50 7.66 2.18
C ARG A 62 7.21 6.19 1.92
N GLU A 63 7.64 5.38 2.88
CA GLU A 63 7.35 3.95 2.88
C GLU A 63 6.34 3.61 3.98
N TYR A 64 5.32 2.87 3.60
CA TYR A 64 4.30 2.34 4.51
C TYR A 64 4.37 0.82 4.51
N GLN A 65 4.23 0.20 5.68
CA GLN A 65 4.12 -1.24 5.82
C GLN A 65 2.74 -1.59 6.36
N LYS A 66 2.09 -2.53 5.69
CA LYS A 66 0.85 -3.13 6.14
C LYS A 66 1.13 -4.07 7.32
N ILE A 67 0.35 -3.96 8.38
CA ILE A 67 0.39 -4.90 9.50
C ILE A 67 -0.45 -6.12 9.17
N ASP A 68 0.14 -7.31 9.26
CA ASP A 68 -0.57 -8.56 8.98
C ASP A 68 -1.73 -8.77 9.98
N GLY A 69 -2.86 -9.30 9.47
CA GLY A 69 -4.09 -9.45 10.26
C GLY A 69 -4.85 -8.16 10.57
N ARG A 70 -4.35 -6.98 10.15
CA ARG A 70 -5.05 -5.69 10.32
C ARG A 70 -5.11 -4.89 9.01
N GLU A 71 -6.03 -3.94 8.95
CA GLU A 71 -6.21 -3.03 7.81
C GLU A 71 -5.41 -1.73 7.98
N TYR A 72 -4.46 -1.70 8.92
CA TYR A 72 -3.65 -0.54 9.21
C TYR A 72 -2.31 -0.57 8.48
N PHE A 73 -1.84 0.63 8.15
CA PHE A 73 -0.53 0.87 7.59
C PHE A 73 0.28 1.70 8.58
N ILE A 74 1.51 1.26 8.85
CA ILE A 74 2.48 2.01 9.63
C ILE A 74 3.44 2.72 8.68
N LEU A 75 3.77 3.97 8.98
CA LEU A 75 4.84 4.68 8.30
C LEU A 75 6.18 4.11 8.78
N VAL A 76 6.96 3.52 7.87
CA VAL A 76 8.27 2.91 8.16
C VAL A 76 9.40 3.89 7.91
N LYS A 77 9.32 4.62 6.79
CA LYS A 77 10.27 5.69 6.47
C LYS A 77 9.54 7.02 6.32
N PRO A 78 9.72 7.97 7.26
CA PRO A 78 9.36 9.35 7.00
C PRO A 78 10.28 9.90 5.90
N ASN A 79 9.78 10.88 5.14
CA ASN A 79 10.54 11.55 4.09
C ASN A 79 11.82 12.12 4.72
N GLU A 80 13.00 11.67 4.29
CA GLU A 80 14.27 12.28 4.71
C GLU A 80 14.37 13.64 3.99
N GLU A 81 14.36 14.72 4.78
CA GLU A 81 14.62 16.10 4.33
C GLU A 81 16.05 16.28 3.79
#